data_AF-A0A818E4L6-F1
#
_entry.id   AF-A0A818E4L6-F1
#
_cell.length_a   1.000
_cell.length_b   1.000
_cell.length_c   1.000
_cell.angle_alpha   90.00
_cell.angle_beta   90.00
_cell.angle_gamma   90.00
#
_symmetry.space_group_name_H-M   'P 1'
#
loop_
_entity.id
_entity.type
_entity.pdbx_description
1 polymer ?
#
loop_
_entity_poly.entity_id
_entity_poly.type
_entity_poly.pdbx_seq_one_letter_code
_entity_poly.pdbx_strand_id
1 'polypeptide(L)'
;MCWNANDTGYSSLNASTSRLDKEDSNYSRTATTSERKQRRKLSDWQIWHLRQAYANNRYPTPHEQEQLAGQLILPLSSIRIWFQNYRARSGKK
;
A
#
# COMPACT_ATOMS: atom_id res chain seq x y z
N MET A 1 -8.34 7.36 12.28
CA MET A 1 -7.28 6.33 12.42
C MET A 1 -6.45 6.31 11.15
N CYS A 2 -5.31 6.99 11.15
CA CYS A 2 -4.41 7.08 10.00
C CYS A 2 -3.55 5.82 9.94
N TRP A 3 -3.65 5.06 8.86
CA TRP A 3 -2.80 3.88 8.64
C TRP A 3 -1.36 4.32 8.38
N ASN A 4 -0.44 3.82 9.20
CA ASN A 4 1.01 3.93 9.01
C ASN A 4 1.47 2.73 8.17
N ALA A 5 2.14 2.98 7.04
CA ALA A 5 2.50 1.95 6.05
C ALA A 5 3.73 1.11 6.43
N ASN A 6 4.11 1.05 7.72
CA ASN A 6 5.33 0.37 8.18
C ASN A 6 5.08 -1.05 8.74
N ASP A 7 3.87 -1.59 8.64
CA ASP A 7 3.51 -2.90 9.23
C ASP A 7 3.65 -4.08 8.25
N THR A 8 3.96 -3.83 6.97
CA THR A 8 4.22 -4.93 6.03
C THR A 8 5.68 -5.33 6.21
N GLY A 9 5.91 -6.45 6.88
CA GLY A 9 7.22 -7.09 7.08
C GLY A 9 7.88 -7.56 5.78
N TYR A 10 8.21 -6.61 4.92
CA TYR A 10 9.23 -6.77 3.90
C TYR A 10 10.39 -5.86 4.30
N SER A 11 11.22 -6.36 5.22
CA SER A 11 12.45 -5.70 5.63
C SER A 11 13.39 -5.65 4.42
N SER A 12 13.40 -4.52 3.72
CA SER A 12 14.53 -4.14 2.87
C SER A 12 15.78 -4.16 3.76
N LEU A 13 16.71 -5.04 3.39
CA LEU A 13 18.00 -5.22 4.04
C LEU A 13 18.73 -3.87 4.12
N ASN A 14 18.79 -3.27 5.32
CA ASN A 14 19.86 -2.35 5.71
C ASN A 14 20.51 -2.89 6.98
N ALA A 15 21.19 -4.02 6.86
CA ALA A 15 22.09 -4.47 7.91
C ALA A 15 23.28 -3.50 8.00
N SER A 16 23.19 -2.57 8.94
CA SER A 16 24.25 -1.83 9.67
C SER A 16 23.49 -0.74 10.43
N THR A 17 23.49 -0.66 11.75
CA THR A 17 24.64 -0.26 12.55
C THR A 17 24.48 -0.64 14.02
N SER A 18 25.61 -1.00 14.61
CA SER A 18 25.91 -1.27 16.02
C SER A 18 25.37 -0.23 17.02
N ARG A 19 24.86 -0.72 18.16
CA ARG A 19 24.86 -0.01 19.45
C ARG A 19 26.30 0.32 19.83
N LEU A 20 26.75 1.55 19.62
CA LEU A 20 27.89 2.14 20.33
C LEU A 20 27.68 3.63 20.56
N ASP A 21 28.34 4.10 21.60
CA ASP A 21 28.21 5.33 22.36
C ASP A 21 28.82 6.57 21.65
N LYS A 22 28.27 7.75 22.01
CA LYS A 22 28.88 9.09 22.07
C LYS A 22 29.46 9.83 20.84
N GLU A 23 29.11 11.13 20.88
CA GLU A 23 29.87 12.35 20.54
C GLU A 23 29.92 12.87 19.09
N ASP A 24 29.56 14.15 19.04
CA ASP A 24 29.82 15.23 18.08
C ASP A 24 30.04 14.89 16.59
N SER A 25 28.99 15.10 15.78
CA SER A 25 29.17 15.65 14.44
C SER A 25 27.86 16.09 13.80
N ASN A 26 27.90 17.32 13.31
CA ASN A 26 26.96 17.98 12.43
C ASN A 26 26.70 17.16 11.15
N TYR A 27 25.86 16.12 11.23
CA TYR A 27 25.22 15.54 10.06
C TYR A 27 23.79 16.04 10.03
N SER A 28 23.60 17.10 9.24
CA SER A 28 22.32 17.53 8.70
C SER A 28 21.44 16.30 8.46
N ARG A 29 20.43 16.14 9.33
CA ARG A 29 19.30 15.24 9.11
C ARG A 29 18.77 15.58 7.72
N THR A 30 19.18 14.81 6.71
CA THR A 30 18.56 14.83 5.40
C THR A 30 17.17 14.28 5.62
N ALA A 31 16.27 15.20 5.98
CA ALA A 31 14.84 15.00 5.90
C ALA A 31 14.54 14.71 4.43
N THR A 32 14.68 13.46 4.04
CA THR A 32 13.99 12.92 2.87
C THR A 32 12.52 12.96 3.26
N THR A 33 11.94 14.14 3.07
CA THR A 33 10.52 14.34 3.01
C THR A 33 10.04 13.40 1.91
N SER A 34 9.65 12.19 2.32
CA SER A 34 8.94 11.26 1.48
C SER A 34 7.72 12.03 0.99
N GLU A 35 7.81 12.58 -0.23
CA GLU A 35 6.69 13.17 -0.94
C GLU A 35 5.66 12.05 -1.04
N ARG A 36 4.75 12.04 -0.06
CA ARG A 36 3.65 11.09 0.00
C ARG A 36 2.87 11.30 -1.28
N LYS A 37 3.03 10.38 -2.22
CA LYS A 37 2.38 10.38 -3.52
C LYS A 37 0.92 10.77 -3.31
N GLN A 38 0.51 11.87 -3.93
CA GLN A 38 -0.79 12.48 -3.68
C GLN A 38 -1.88 11.41 -3.79
N ARG A 39 -2.70 11.28 -2.75
CA ARG A 39 -3.76 10.29 -2.70
C ARG A 39 -4.80 10.62 -3.78
N ARG A 40 -4.81 9.85 -4.88
CA ARG A 40 -5.84 9.94 -5.90
C ARG A 40 -7.08 9.17 -5.44
N LYS A 41 -8.25 9.79 -5.53
CA LYS A 41 -9.54 9.11 -5.29
C LYS A 41 -9.89 8.28 -6.53
N LEU A 42 -10.39 7.06 -6.32
CA LEU A 42 -10.94 6.24 -7.38
C LEU A 42 -12.30 6.80 -7.81
N SER A 43 -12.61 6.73 -9.10
CA SER A 43 -13.94 7.06 -9.63
C SER A 43 -14.98 6.04 -9.16
N ASP A 44 -16.25 6.45 -9.06
CA ASP A 44 -17.36 5.58 -8.66
C ASP A 44 -17.49 4.36 -9.59
N TRP A 45 -17.26 4.54 -10.88
CA TRP A 45 -17.25 3.44 -11.86
C TRP A 45 -16.15 2.41 -11.55
N GLN A 46 -14.94 2.86 -11.21
CA GLN A 46 -13.83 1.98 -10.83
C GLN A 46 -14.13 1.24 -9.53
N ILE A 47 -14.72 1.93 -8.54
CA ILE A 47 -15.13 1.32 -7.26
C ILE A 47 -16.21 0.27 -7.48
N TRP A 48 -17.21 0.56 -8.32
CA TRP A 48 -18.28 -0.37 -8.65
C TRP A 48 -17.72 -1.65 -9.28
N HIS A 49 -16.83 -1.52 -10.26
CA HIS A 49 -16.21 -2.67 -10.91
C HIS A 49 -15.39 -3.52 -9.94
N LEU A 50 -14.62 -2.88 -9.05
CA LEU A 50 -13.86 -3.57 -8.00
C LEU A 50 -14.77 -4.33 -7.01
N ARG A 51 -15.94 -3.79 -6.68
CA ARG A 51 -16.94 -4.46 -5.84
C ARG A 51 -17.56 -5.67 -6.55
N GLN A 52 -17.87 -5.56 -7.84
CA GLN A 52 -18.38 -6.69 -8.63
C GLN A 52 -17.36 -7.82 -8.69
N ALA A 53 -16.09 -7.49 -8.98
CA ALA A 53 -15.00 -8.47 -8.97
C ALA A 53 -14.86 -9.16 -7.60
N TYR A 54 -14.97 -8.39 -6.51
CA TYR A 54 -14.91 -8.92 -5.14
C TYR A 54 -16.08 -9.86 -4.78
N ALA A 55 -17.28 -9.61 -5.32
CA ALA A 55 -18.43 -10.47 -5.11
C ALA A 55 -18.23 -11.87 -5.72
N ASN A 56 -17.55 -11.93 -6.88
CA ASN A 56 -17.21 -13.19 -7.55
C ASN A 56 -16.01 -13.89 -6.89
N ASN A 57 -14.95 -13.14 -6.58
CA ASN A 57 -13.75 -13.68 -5.97
C ASN A 57 -13.20 -12.73 -4.88
N ARG A 58 -13.28 -13.19 -3.62
CA ARG A 58 -12.85 -12.44 -2.44
C ARG A 58 -11.32 -12.31 -2.32
N TYR A 59 -10.60 -13.20 -3.01
CA TYR A 59 -9.14 -13.28 -3.07
C TYR A 59 -8.68 -13.45 -4.53
N PRO A 60 -8.71 -12.39 -5.35
CA PRO A 60 -8.28 -12.47 -6.74
C PRO A 60 -6.81 -12.88 -6.81
N THR A 61 -6.53 -13.85 -7.66
CA THR A 61 -5.19 -14.32 -8.03
C THR A 61 -4.38 -13.19 -8.68
N PRO A 62 -3.03 -13.30 -8.74
CA PRO A 62 -2.20 -12.27 -9.37
C PRO A 62 -2.63 -11.93 -10.80
N HIS A 63 -3.02 -12.94 -11.58
CA HIS A 63 -3.48 -12.77 -12.95
C HIS A 63 -4.80 -11.96 -13.03
N GLU A 64 -5.78 -12.27 -12.18
CA GLU A 64 -7.04 -11.51 -12.11
C GLU A 64 -6.80 -10.05 -11.68
N GLN A 65 -5.84 -9.81 -10.78
CA GLN A 65 -5.47 -8.46 -10.36
C GLN A 65 -4.85 -7.65 -11.52
N GLU A 66 -4.02 -8.28 -12.35
CA GLU A 66 -3.42 -7.66 -13.54
C GLU A 66 -4.47 -7.32 -14.59
N GLN A 67 -5.44 -8.22 -14.82
CA GLN A 67 -6.56 -7.95 -15.72
C GLN A 67 -7.37 -6.73 -15.25
N LEU A 68 -7.70 -6.66 -13.95
CA LEU A 68 -8.41 -5.51 -13.37
C LEU A 68 -7.60 -4.21 -13.47
N ALA A 69 -6.28 -4.28 -13.27
CA ALA A 69 -5.39 -3.13 -13.40
C ALA A 69 -5.42 -2.55 -14.83
N GLY A 70 -5.37 -3.43 -15.84
CA GLY A 70 -5.48 -3.04 -17.25
C GLY A 70 -6.85 -2.45 -17.61
N GLN A 71 -7.94 -3.09 -17.17
CA GLN A 71 -9.31 -2.65 -17.46
C GLN A 71 -9.64 -1.30 -16.82
N LEU A 72 -9.18 -1.05 -15.59
CA LEU A 72 -9.50 0.16 -14.83
C LEU A 72 -8.46 1.27 -15.02
N ILE A 73 -7.37 1.00 -15.75
CA ILE A 73 -6.21 1.89 -15.93
C ILE A 73 -5.69 2.33 -14.56
N LEU A 74 -5.48 1.36 -13.68
CA LEU A 74 -4.99 1.55 -12.32
C LEU A 74 -3.69 0.78 -12.13
N PRO A 75 -2.74 1.29 -11.32
CA PRO A 75 -1.56 0.52 -10.97
C PRO A 75 -1.97 -0.70 -10.14
N LEU A 76 -1.30 -1.84 -10.37
CA LEU A 76 -1.56 -3.11 -9.69
C LEU A 76 -1.53 -2.97 -8.16
N SER A 77 -0.64 -2.14 -7.63
CA SER A 77 -0.56 -1.84 -6.20
C SER A 77 -1.83 -1.21 -5.64
N SER A 78 -2.51 -0.36 -6.41
CA SER A 78 -3.80 0.23 -6.00
C SER A 78 -4.90 -0.82 -5.93
N ILE A 79 -4.92 -1.78 -6.86
CA ILE A 79 -5.85 -2.92 -6.82
C ILE A 79 -5.59 -3.75 -5.56
N ARG A 80 -4.33 -4.15 -5.31
CA ARG A 80 -3.93 -4.91 -4.12
C ARG A 80 -4.36 -4.23 -2.81
N ILE A 81 -4.02 -2.96 -2.65
CA ILE A 81 -4.38 -2.15 -1.47
C ILE A 81 -5.90 -2.04 -1.33
N TRP A 82 -6.62 -1.86 -2.44
CA TRP A 82 -8.09 -1.77 -2.41
C TRP A 82 -8.70 -3.06 -1.86
N PHE A 83 -8.30 -4.23 -2.39
CA PHE A 83 -8.79 -5.52 -1.94
C PHE A 83 -8.43 -5.79 -0.47
N GLN A 84 -7.22 -5.42 -0.04
CA GLN A 84 -6.82 -5.50 1.37
C GLN A 84 -7.69 -4.64 2.28
N ASN A 85 -7.88 -3.35 1.93
CA ASN A 85 -8.70 -2.41 2.70
C ASN A 85 -10.18 -2.76 2.69
N TYR A 86 -10.68 -3.32 1.59
CA TYR A 86 -12.06 -3.76 1.49
C TYR A 86 -12.32 -4.95 2.42
N ARG A 87 -11.42 -5.96 2.43
CA ARG A 87 -11.48 -7.08 3.37
C ARG A 87 -11.45 -6.62 4.82
N ALA A 88 -10.49 -5.77 5.18
CA ALA A 88 -10.34 -5.26 6.55
C ALA A 88 -11.59 -4.53 7.07
N ARG A 89 -12.34 -3.85 6.18
CA ARG A 89 -13.62 -3.20 6.52
C ARG A 89 -14.80 -4.18 6.56
N SER A 90 -14.79 -5.19 5.70
CA SER A 90 -15.86 -6.19 5.61
C SER A 90 -15.87 -7.25 6.72
N GLY A 91 -14.80 -7.32 7.53
CA GLY A 91 -14.65 -8.27 8.62
C GLY A 91 -15.15 -7.79 9.99
N LYS A 92 -15.70 -6.57 10.08
CA LYS A 92 -16.33 -6.07 11.30
C LYS A 92 -17.84 -6.29 11.19
N LYS A 93 -18.31 -7.38 11.79
CA LYS A 93 -19.70 -7.53 12.23
C LYS A 93 -19.76 -7.26 13.72
#